data_AF-M8CV41-F1
#
_entry.id   AF-M8CV41-F1
#
_cell.length_a   1.000
_cell.length_b   1.000
_cell.length_c   1.000
_cell.angle_alpha   90.00
_cell.angle_beta   90.00
_cell.angle_gamma   90.00
#
_symmetry.space_group_name_H-M   'P 1'
#
loop_
_entity.id
_entity.type
_entity.pdbx_description
1 polymer ?
#
loop_
_entity_poly.entity_id
_entity_poly.type
_entity_poly.pdbx_seq_one_letter_code
_entity_poly.pdbx_strand_id
1 'polypeptide(L)' 'MKVAHIKTIIDRHTGKVLHKEIVGYEEVDEDKFYRPLVEIFLARIMEDDDIRRQLEVRAAGCGEM' A
#
# COMPACT_ATOMS: atom_id res chain seq x y z
N MET A 1 -13.70 -14.42 1.97
CA MET A 1 -12.48 -14.58 2.77
C MET A 1 -12.79 -14.40 4.26
N LYS A 2 -12.09 -15.09 5.17
CA LYS A 2 -12.23 -14.89 6.62
C LYS A 2 -11.08 -14.01 7.14
N VAL A 3 -11.41 -12.91 7.81
CA VAL A 3 -10.44 -11.97 8.39
C VAL A 3 -10.50 -11.97 9.91
N ALA A 4 -9.38 -11.66 10.55
CA ALA A 4 -9.28 -11.54 12.00
C ALA A 4 -9.29 -10.05 12.39
N HIS A 5 -10.13 -9.70 13.37
CA HIS A 5 -10.07 -8.41 14.03
C HIS A 5 -8.96 -8.47 15.09
N ILE A 6 -7.92 -7.65 14.92
CA ILE A 6 -6.76 -7.63 15.79
C ILE A 6 -6.79 -6.37 16.64
N LYS A 7 -6.76 -6.54 17.96
CA LYS A 7 -6.55 -5.45 18.91
C LYS A 7 -5.09 -5.48 19.36
N THR A 8 -4.39 -4.37 19.12
CA THR A 8 -2.97 -4.21 19.47
C THR A 8 -2.83 -3.06 20.46
N ILE A 9 -2.16 -3.30 21.58
CA ILE A 9 -1.78 -2.26 22.54
C ILE A 9 -0.33 -1.90 22.28
N ILE A 10 -0.09 -0.61 22.02
CA ILE A 10 1.22 -0.09 21.65
C ILE A 10 1.63 0.96 22.70
N ASP A 11 2.87 0.88 23.16
CA ASP A 11 3.51 1.96 23.91
C ASP A 11 3.70 3.16 22.96
N ARG A 12 3.02 4.26 23.25
CA ARG A 12 3.04 5.48 22.42
C ARG A 12 4.44 6.11 22.33
N HIS A 13 5.27 5.98 23.36
CA HIS A 13 6.58 6.63 23.41
C HIS A 13 7.66 5.83 22.69
N THR A 14 7.61 4.50 22.80
CA THR A 14 8.63 3.62 22.21
C THR A 14 8.18 2.97 20.90
N GLY A 15 6.88 3.00 20.60
CA GLY A 15 6.28 2.28 19.47
C GLY A 15 6.24 0.76 19.67
N LYS A 16 6.66 0.25 20.84
CA LYS A 16 6.68 -1.19 21.09
C LYS A 16 5.27 -1.74 21.26
N VAL A 17 5.02 -2.88 20.64
CA VAL A 17 3.80 -3.66 20.88
C VAL A 17 3.90 -4.28 22.27
N LEU A 18 3.00 -3.90 23.17
CA LEU A 18 2.91 -4.45 24.52
C LEU A 18 2.00 -5.69 24.55
N HIS A 19 0.96 -5.68 23.72
CA HIS A 19 -0.02 -6.76 23.67
C HIS A 19 -0.68 -6.84 22.30
N LYS A 20 -1.05 -8.06 21.89
CA LYS A 20 -1.76 -8.33 20.66
C LYS A 20 -2.71 -9.49 20.88
N GLU A 21 -4.00 -9.27 20.60
CA GLU A 21 -5.03 -10.29 20.72
C GLU A 21 -5.94 -10.27 19.49
N ILE A 22 -6.51 -11.44 19.17
CA ILE A 22 -7.57 -11.57 18.17
C ILE A 22 -8.90 -11.45 18.91
N VAL A 23 -9.68 -10.44 18.58
CA VAL A 23 -10.98 -10.17 19.24
C VAL A 23 -12.16 -10.81 18.51
N GLY A 24 -11.95 -11.30 17.28
CA GLY A 24 -12.98 -11.98 16.53
C GLY A 24 -12.57 -12.26 15.09
N TYR A 25 -13.48 -12.90 14.38
CA TYR A 25 -13.35 -13.15 12.96
C TYR A 25 -14.61 -12.70 12.23
N GLU A 26 -14.43 -12.24 11.00
CA GLU A 26 -15.51 -11.81 10.12
C GLU A 26 -15.32 -12.44 8.75
N GLU A 27 -16.43 -12.75 8.09
CA GLU A 27 -16.45 -13.18 6.70
C GLU A 27 -16.69 -11.98 5.78
N VAL A 28 -15.75 -11.72 4.89
CA VAL A 28 -15.75 -10.56 3.99
C VAL A 28 -15.60 -10.97 2.54
N ASP A 29 -16.12 -10.12 1.66
CA ASP A 29 -15.86 -10.19 0.22
C ASP A 29 -14.44 -9.71 -0.07
N GLU A 30 -13.66 -10.54 -0.76
CA GLU A 30 -12.23 -10.33 -0.97
C GLU A 30 -11.95 -9.14 -1.89
N ASP A 31 -12.69 -9.04 -2.99
CA ASP A 31 -12.54 -7.96 -3.97
C ASP A 31 -12.83 -6.60 -3.33
N LYS A 32 -13.92 -6.51 -2.55
CA LYS A 32 -14.24 -5.28 -1.81
C LYS A 32 -13.20 -4.94 -0.75
N PHE A 33 -12.62 -5.95 -0.09
CA PHE A 33 -11.64 -5.74 0.98
C PHE A 33 -10.32 -5.17 0.44
N TYR A 34 -9.83 -5.68 -0.70
CA TYR A 34 -8.54 -5.24 -1.27
C TYR A 34 -8.65 -4.03 -2.20
N ARG A 35 -9.83 -3.73 -2.74
CA ARG A 35 -10.04 -2.62 -3.68
C ARG A 35 -9.45 -1.28 -3.23
N PRO A 36 -9.63 -0.80 -1.96
CA PRO A 36 -9.04 0.46 -1.54
C PRO A 36 -7.51 0.47 -1.62
N LEU A 37 -6.85 -0.66 -1.31
CA LEU A 37 -5.40 -0.76 -1.42
C LEU A 37 -4.95 -0.68 -2.87
N VAL A 38 -5.64 -1.38 -3.77
CA VAL A 38 -5.35 -1.32 -5.20
C VAL A 38 -5.51 0.10 -5.72
N GLU A 39 -6.59 0.81 -5.36
CA GLU A 39 -6.82 2.19 -5.82
C GLU A 39 -5.72 3.17 -5.33
N ILE A 40 -5.28 3.04 -4.07
CA ILE A 40 -4.21 3.90 -3.51
C ILE A 40 -2.86 3.58 -4.16
N PHE A 41 -2.50 2.29 -4.24
CA PHE A 41 -1.17 1.92 -4.74
C PHE A 41 -1.06 2.02 -6.25
N LEU A 42 -2.13 1.76 -7.00
CA LEU A 42 -2.15 1.91 -8.45
C LEU A 42 -1.86 3.36 -8.86
N ALA A 43 -2.47 4.34 -8.17
CA ALA A 43 -2.20 5.75 -8.44
C ALA A 43 -0.71 6.10 -8.27
N ARG A 44 -0.08 5.60 -7.20
CA ARG A 44 1.34 5.83 -6.93
C ARG A 44 2.26 5.14 -7.95
N ILE A 45 1.93 3.89 -8.33
CA ILE A 45 2.69 3.13 -9.34
C ILE A 45 2.60 3.81 -10.69
N MET A 46 1.40 4.25 -11.10
CA MET A 46 1.20 4.93 -12.37
C MET A 46 1.94 6.28 -12.44
N GLU A 47 2.00 7.03 -11.34
CA GLU A 47 2.79 8.26 -11.25
C GLU A 47 4.29 7.98 -11.42
N ASP A 48 4.83 6.97 -10.73
CA ASP A 48 6.23 6.58 -10.85
C ASP A 48 6.57 6.08 -12.26
N ASP A 49 5.69 5.30 -12.89
CA ASP A 49 5.85 4.83 -14.27
C ASP A 49 5.80 5.96 -15.30
N ASP A 50 4.92 6.95 -15.10
CA ASP A 50 4.84 8.11 -16.00
C ASP A 50 6.08 9.01 -15.85
N ILE A 51 6.55 9.24 -14.63
CA ILE A 51 7.83 9.92 -14.36
C ILE A 51 8.98 9.19 -15.05
N ARG A 52 9.05 7.85 -14.91
CA ARG A 52 10.08 7.03 -15.53
C ARG A 52 10.06 7.16 -17.06
N ARG A 53 8.88 7.10 -17.67
CA ARG A 53 8.70 7.27 -19.12
C ARG A 53 9.14 8.67 -19.59
N GLN A 54 8.80 9.72 -18.84
CA GLN A 54 9.22 11.10 -19.17
C GLN A 54 10.75 11.29 -19.09
N LEU A 55 11.41 10.65 -18.11
CA LEU A 55 12.87 10.66 -18.00
C LEU A 55 13.56 9.89 -19.13
N GLU A 56 13.02 8.73 -19.52
CA GLU A 56 13.52 7.94 -20.65
C GLU A 56 13.43 8.72 -21.98
N VAL A 57 12.33 9.42 -22.23
CA VAL A 57 12.16 10.28 -23.43
C VAL A 57 13.16 11.45 -23.42
N ARG A 58 13.38 12.09 -22.27
CA ARG A 58 14.36 13.18 -22.14
C ARG A 58 15.80 12.70 -22.31
N ALA A 59 16.13 11.51 -21.80
CA ALA A 59 17.44 10.90 -21.97
C ALA A 59 17.70 10.51 -23.43
N ALA A 60 16.69 10.00 -24.15
CA ALA A 60 16.78 9.68 -25.57
C ALA A 60 16.90 10.94 -26.45
N GLY A 61 16.27 12.06 -26.07
CA GLY A 61 16.34 13.33 -26.78
C GLY A 61 17.66 14.12 -26.61
N CYS A 62 18.53 13.73 -25.67
CA CYS A 62 19.83 14.37 -25.45
C CYS A 62 20.97 13.79 -26.30
N GLY A 63 20.68 12.85 -27.21
CA GLY A 63 21.68 12.19 -28.09
C GLY A 63 21.85 12.79 -29.48
N GLU A 64 21.11 13.84 -29.84
CA GLU A 64 21.22 14.54 -31.12
C GLU A 64 21.72 15.97 -30.91
N MET A 65 23.01 16.12 -30.62
CA MET A 65 23.76 17.38 -30.85
C MET A 65 25.25 17.10 -30.99
#